data_AF-A0A8T7GQ59-F1
#
_entry.id   AF-A0A8T7GQ59-F1
#
_cell.length_a   1.000
_cell.length_b   1.000
_cell.length_c   1.000
_cell.angle_alpha   90.00
_cell.angle_beta   90.00
_cell.angle_gamma   90.00
#
_symmetry.space_group_name_H-M   'P 1'
#
loop_
_entity.id
_entity.type
_entity.pdbx_description
1 polymer ?
#
loop_
_entity_poly.entity_id
_entity_poly.type
_entity_poly.pdbx_seq_one_letter_code
_entity_poly.pdbx_strand_id
1 'polypeptide(L)'
;MSERRASLIKILRAVLEAKLASPSDVVVRTGLPRYEVLAAFHVLEALGVVKEVYSKGNHRLYVAQPVAAQLLHVLESGAENPLEELARELVPIASPASSSEQAAAAAPA
;
A
#
# COMPACT_ATOMS: atom_id res chain seq x y z
N MET A 1 -18.28 -11.22 0.06
CA MET A 1 -17.29 -10.13 -0.10
C MET A 1 -18.03 -8.83 -0.29
N SER A 2 -17.70 -7.76 0.44
CA SER A 2 -18.41 -6.48 0.30
C SER A 2 -18.09 -5.82 -1.04
N GLU A 3 -19.06 -5.07 -1.58
CA GLU A 3 -18.92 -4.34 -2.86
C GLU A 3 -17.73 -3.37 -2.82
N ARG A 4 -17.54 -2.67 -1.69
CA ARG A 4 -16.43 -1.75 -1.46
C ARG A 4 -15.06 -2.46 -1.53
N ARG A 5 -14.95 -3.67 -0.97
CA ARG A 5 -13.73 -4.48 -1.08
C ARG A 5 -13.47 -4.86 -2.53
N ALA A 6 -14.51 -5.25 -3.28
CA ALA A 6 -14.37 -5.57 -4.70
C ALA A 6 -13.90 -4.38 -5.54
N SER A 7 -14.46 -3.19 -5.31
CA SER A 7 -14.03 -1.96 -5.98
C SER A 7 -12.57 -1.64 -5.67
N LEU A 8 -12.15 -1.72 -4.40
CA LEU A 8 -10.77 -1.44 -4.02
C LEU A 8 -9.76 -2.41 -4.65
N ILE A 9 -10.10 -3.71 -4.72
CA ILE A 9 -9.27 -4.72 -5.40
C ILE A 9 -9.12 -4.38 -6.89
N LYS A 10 -10.21 -4.02 -7.57
CA LYS A 10 -10.16 -3.61 -8.98
C LYS A 10 -9.25 -2.39 -9.19
N ILE A 11 -9.35 -1.40 -8.30
CA ILE A 11 -8.51 -0.20 -8.33
C ILE A 11 -7.03 -0.57 -8.14
N LEU A 12 -6.70 -1.34 -7.10
CA LEU A 12 -5.32 -1.74 -6.81
C LEU A 12 -4.70 -2.57 -7.93
N ARG A 13 -5.45 -3.52 -8.51
CA ARG A 13 -5.00 -4.26 -9.71
C ARG A 13 -4.69 -3.33 -10.87
N ALA A 14 -5.63 -2.44 -11.21
CA ALA A 14 -5.44 -1.50 -12.32
C ALA A 14 -4.24 -0.57 -12.13
N VAL A 15 -3.95 -0.19 -10.88
CA VAL A 15 -2.78 0.63 -10.51
C VAL A 15 -1.48 -0.19 -10.58
N LEU A 16 -1.46 -1.43 -10.12
CA LEU A 16 -0.27 -2.30 -10.16
C LEU A 16 0.09 -2.75 -11.58
N GLU A 17 -0.90 -2.98 -12.45
CA GLU A 17 -0.70 -3.29 -13.87
C GLU A 17 -0.20 -2.07 -14.66
N ALA A 18 -0.37 -0.86 -14.14
CA ALA A 18 0.09 0.37 -14.76
C ALA A 18 1.49 0.76 -14.25
N LYS A 19 2.42 1.05 -15.17
CA LYS A 19 3.72 1.65 -14.79
C LYS A 19 3.53 3.04 -14.16
N LEU A 20 2.56 3.80 -14.68
CA LEU A 20 2.09 5.09 -14.18
C LEU A 20 0.57 5.09 -14.27
N ALA A 21 -0.10 5.35 -13.16
CA ALA A 21 -1.56 5.36 -13.09
C ALA A 21 -2.07 6.79 -12.91
N SER A 22 -3.00 7.21 -13.77
CA SER A 22 -3.85 8.37 -13.48
C SER A 22 -5.22 7.90 -12.98
N PRO A 23 -5.90 8.65 -12.09
CA PRO A 23 -7.25 8.29 -11.65
C PRO A 23 -8.24 8.14 -12.83
N SER A 24 -8.09 8.97 -13.87
CA SER A 24 -8.93 8.89 -15.07
C SER A 24 -8.72 7.58 -15.83
N ASP A 25 -7.47 7.11 -15.96
CA ASP A 25 -7.19 5.83 -16.64
C ASP A 25 -7.74 4.65 -15.85
N VAL A 26 -7.65 4.71 -14.52
CA VAL A 26 -8.21 3.67 -13.63
C VAL A 26 -9.73 3.62 -13.76
N VAL A 27 -10.42 4.76 -13.85
CA VAL A 27 -11.87 4.81 -14.14
C VAL A 27 -12.19 4.09 -15.45
N VAL A 28 -11.46 4.40 -16.53
CA VAL A 28 -11.67 3.78 -17.85
C VAL A 28 -11.43 2.26 -17.80
N ARG A 29 -10.38 1.80 -17.12
CA ARG A 29 -10.02 0.38 -17.02
C ARG A 29 -10.98 -0.43 -16.16
N THR A 30 -11.46 0.14 -15.06
CA THR A 30 -12.26 -0.58 -14.06
C THR A 30 -13.77 -0.44 -14.28
N GLY A 31 -14.20 0.59 -15.01
CA GLY A 31 -15.61 0.97 -15.14
C GLY A 31 -16.22 1.52 -13.84
N LEU A 32 -15.41 1.77 -12.81
CA LEU A 32 -15.89 2.27 -11.53
C LEU A 32 -16.25 3.76 -11.60
N PRO A 33 -17.20 4.23 -10.77
CA PRO A 33 -17.55 5.64 -10.73
C PRO A 33 -16.35 6.53 -10.37
N ARG A 34 -16.23 7.68 -11.05
CA ARG A 34 -15.10 8.60 -10.87
C ARG A 34 -14.88 9.04 -9.43
N TYR A 35 -15.96 9.29 -8.70
CA TYR A 35 -15.88 9.73 -7.30
C TYR A 35 -15.27 8.66 -6.39
N GLU A 36 -15.55 7.37 -6.64
CA GLU A 36 -14.99 6.26 -5.86
C GLU A 36 -13.49 6.14 -6.10
N VAL A 37 -13.07 6.20 -7.37
CA VAL A 37 -11.66 6.11 -7.73
C VAL A 37 -10.88 7.27 -7.13
N LEU A 38 -11.39 8.51 -7.23
CA LEU A 38 -10.73 9.67 -6.61
C LEU A 38 -10.62 9.55 -5.09
N ALA A 39 -11.70 9.14 -4.42
CA ALA A 39 -11.69 8.94 -2.98
C ALA A 39 -10.65 7.87 -2.57
N ALA A 40 -10.57 6.77 -3.32
CA ALA A 40 -9.58 5.73 -3.11
C ALA A 40 -8.16 6.27 -3.28
N PHE A 41 -7.88 7.03 -4.34
CA PHE A 41 -6.54 7.61 -4.57
C PHE A 41 -6.10 8.53 -3.43
N HIS A 42 -6.99 9.39 -2.89
CA HIS A 42 -6.65 10.24 -1.75
C HIS A 42 -6.25 9.43 -0.52
N VAL A 43 -6.98 8.35 -0.23
CA VAL A 43 -6.69 7.48 0.92
C VAL A 43 -5.42 6.66 0.69
N LEU A 44 -5.28 6.05 -0.48
CA LEU A 44 -4.12 5.23 -0.84
C LEU A 44 -2.83 6.06 -0.87
N GLU A 45 -2.89 7.30 -1.32
CA GLU A 45 -1.78 8.24 -1.27
C GLU A 45 -1.40 8.59 0.17
N ALA A 46 -2.39 8.94 1.01
CA ALA A 46 -2.16 9.25 2.42
C ALA A 46 -1.59 8.08 3.22
N LEU A 47 -1.93 6.84 2.82
CA LEU A 47 -1.40 5.61 3.42
C LEU A 47 -0.04 5.18 2.84
N GLY A 48 0.49 5.89 1.84
CA GLY A 48 1.75 5.54 1.17
C GLY A 48 1.66 4.29 0.28
N VAL A 49 0.45 3.87 -0.07
CA VAL A 49 0.21 2.74 -0.99
C VAL A 49 0.51 3.14 -2.44
N VAL A 50 0.22 4.39 -2.78
CA VAL A 50 0.63 5.01 -4.05
C VAL A 50 1.39 6.29 -3.77
N LYS A 51 2.27 6.68 -4.68
CA LYS A 51 3.03 7.94 -4.59
C LYS A 51 2.77 8.79 -5.82
N GLU A 52 2.38 10.04 -5.62
CA GLU A 52 2.30 11.03 -6.70
C GLU A 52 3.72 11.33 -7.20
N VAL A 53 3.92 11.22 -8.52
CA VAL A 53 5.21 11.50 -9.19
C VAL A 53 5.14 12.67 -10.14
N TYR A 54 3.93 13.12 -10.48
CA TYR A 54 3.72 14.26 -11.35
C TYR A 54 2.36 14.89 -11.07
N SER A 55 2.34 16.23 -11.06
CA SER A 55 1.11 17.02 -10.94
C SER A 55 1.21 18.28 -11.79
N LYS A 56 0.24 18.46 -12.68
CA LYS A 56 0.05 19.69 -13.46
C LYS A 56 -1.44 19.97 -13.63
N GLY A 57 -1.94 20.96 -12.91
CA GLY A 57 -3.36 21.27 -12.85
C GLY A 57 -4.15 20.06 -12.34
N ASN A 58 -5.11 19.57 -13.14
CA ASN A 58 -5.93 18.41 -12.81
C ASN A 58 -5.31 17.07 -13.24
N HIS A 59 -4.15 17.09 -13.90
CA HIS A 59 -3.47 15.87 -14.32
C HIS A 59 -2.48 15.43 -13.25
N ARG A 60 -2.76 14.26 -12.65
CA ARG A 60 -1.93 13.64 -11.61
C ARG A 60 -1.55 12.23 -12.03
N LEU A 61 -0.29 11.87 -11.82
CA LEU A 61 0.23 10.54 -12.08
C LEU A 61 0.82 9.95 -10.81
N TYR A 62 0.53 8.67 -10.62
CA TYR A 62 0.90 7.92 -9.44
C TYR A 62 1.68 6.66 -9.81
N VAL A 63 2.55 6.23 -8.90
CA VAL A 63 3.27 4.96 -8.97
C VAL A 63 2.91 4.12 -7.75
N ALA A 64 2.58 2.85 -7.96
CA ALA A 64 2.35 1.89 -6.89
C ALA A 64 3.61 1.70 -6.04
N GLN A 65 3.47 1.70 -4.72
CA GLN A 65 4.54 1.34 -3.80
C GLN A 65 4.50 -0.18 -3.50
N PRO A 66 5.59 -0.79 -2.99
CA PRO A 66 5.62 -2.24 -2.71
C PRO A 66 4.46 -2.74 -1.84
N VAL A 67 4.02 -1.92 -0.87
CA VAL A 67 2.89 -2.22 0.03
C VAL A 67 1.56 -2.37 -0.74
N ALA A 68 1.42 -1.83 -1.95
CA ALA A 68 0.21 -1.99 -2.76
C ALA A 68 -0.03 -3.44 -3.18
N ALA A 69 1.03 -4.17 -3.52
CA ALA A 69 0.93 -5.58 -3.90
C ALA A 69 0.54 -6.45 -2.70
N GLN A 70 1.10 -6.16 -1.52
CA GLN A 70 0.77 -6.85 -0.27
C GLN A 70 -0.69 -6.55 0.14
N LEU A 71 -1.09 -5.28 0.12
CA LEU A 71 -2.47 -4.91 0.40
C LEU A 71 -3.45 -5.59 -0.56
N LEU A 72 -3.13 -5.65 -1.85
CA LEU A 72 -3.95 -6.39 -2.82
C LEU A 72 -4.08 -7.86 -2.43
N HIS A 73 -2.97 -8.52 -2.09
CA HIS A 73 -2.97 -9.92 -1.69
C HIS A 73 -3.85 -10.18 -0.45
N VAL A 74 -3.69 -9.37 0.59
CA VAL A 74 -4.48 -9.47 1.83
C VAL A 74 -5.98 -9.20 1.58
N LEU A 75 -6.32 -8.28 0.69
CA LEU A 75 -7.72 -8.04 0.33
C LEU A 75 -8.33 -9.21 -0.45
N GLU A 76 -7.54 -9.86 -1.30
CA GLU A 76 -7.95 -11.03 -2.10
C GLU A 76 -8.06 -12.31 -1.26
N SER A 77 -7.23 -12.46 -0.21
CA SER A 77 -7.29 -13.62 0.71
C SER A 77 -8.61 -13.70 1.47
N GLY A 78 -9.34 -12.59 1.54
CA GLY A 78 -10.61 -12.51 2.25
C GLY A 78 -10.48 -12.13 3.72
N ALA A 79 -9.28 -11.78 4.19
CA ALA A 79 -8.96 -11.32 5.55
C ALA A 79 -10.10 -10.48 6.18
N GLU A 80 -10.51 -10.83 7.40
CA GLU A 80 -11.55 -10.05 8.11
C GLU A 80 -11.05 -8.65 8.44
N ASN A 81 -9.79 -8.53 8.89
CA ASN A 81 -9.14 -7.27 9.21
C ASN A 81 -7.85 -7.08 8.37
N PRO A 82 -7.97 -6.51 7.16
CA PRO A 82 -6.86 -6.42 6.21
C PRO A 82 -5.66 -5.62 6.72
N LEU A 83 -5.89 -4.61 7.56
CA LEU A 83 -4.80 -3.76 8.06
C LEU A 83 -3.95 -4.48 9.12
N GLU A 84 -4.59 -5.24 10.01
CA GLU A 84 -3.87 -6.06 11.00
C GLU A 84 -3.05 -7.15 10.32
N GLU A 85 -3.62 -7.79 9.28
CA GLU A 85 -2.93 -8.85 8.55
C GLU A 85 -1.77 -8.30 7.72
N LEU A 86 -1.96 -7.16 7.04
CA LEU A 86 -0.88 -6.45 6.37
C LEU A 86 0.24 -6.06 7.35
N ALA A 87 -0.11 -5.59 8.55
CA ALA A 87 0.88 -5.26 9.57
C ALA A 87 1.68 -6.49 10.03
N ARG A 88 1.08 -7.69 10.07
CA ARG A 88 1.81 -8.94 10.38
C ARG A 88 2.77 -9.32 9.27
N GLU A 89 2.36 -9.19 8.00
CA GLU A 89 3.21 -9.48 6.84
C GLU A 89 4.40 -8.53 6.71
N LEU A 90 4.24 -7.28 7.16
CA LEU A 90 5.31 -6.27 7.17
C LEU A 90 6.36 -6.48 8.28
N VAL A 91 6.15 -7.41 9.23
CA VAL A 91 7.06 -7.68 10.36
C VAL A 91 8.00 -8.90 10.13
N PRO A 92 8.91 -8.88 9.13
CA PRO A 92 10.09 -9.72 9.20
C PRO A 92 11.42 -8.95 9.15
N ILE A 93 11.52 -7.75 9.74
CA ILE A 93 12.83 -7.07 9.97
C ILE A 93 12.88 -6.27 11.29
N ALA A 94 12.22 -6.76 12.33
CA ALA A 94 12.66 -6.47 13.71
C ALA A 94 13.21 -7.76 14.29
N SER A 95 14.24 -8.33 13.64
CA SER A 95 15.11 -9.28 14.34
C SER A 95 15.71 -8.51 15.51
N PRO A 96 15.49 -8.92 16.78
CA PRO A 96 16.20 -8.31 17.88
C PRO A 96 17.68 -8.56 17.63
N ALA A 97 18.42 -7.51 17.28
CA ALA A 97 19.87 -7.54 17.35
C ALA A 97 20.21 -7.78 18.83
N SER A 98 20.37 -9.07 19.10
CA SER A 98 21.05 -9.72 20.21
C SER A 98 21.82 -8.74 21.09
N SER A 99 21.36 -8.67 22.33
CA SER A 99 22.14 -8.35 23.51
C SER A 99 23.48 -9.09 23.49
N SER A 100 24.54 -8.43 23.03
CA SER A 100 25.92 -8.83 23.30
C SER A 100 26.90 -7.70 22.98
N GLU A 101 26.77 -6.57 23.66
CA GLU A 101 27.88 -5.62 23.80
C GLU A 101 27.84 -4.91 25.18
N GLN A 102 27.65 -5.72 26.23
CA GLN A 102 28.03 -5.39 27.59
C GLN A 102 29.07 -6.41 28.06
N ALA A 103 30.29 -6.24 27.56
CA ALA A 103 31.51 -6.80 28.16
C ALA A 103 32.73 -5.98 27.73
N ALA A 104 32.60 -4.64 27.66
CA ALA A 104 33.76 -3.77 27.77
C ALA A 104 34.12 -3.70 29.25
N ALA A 105 35.04 -4.58 29.62
CA ALA A 105 35.79 -4.65 30.86
C ALA A 105 35.77 -3.33 31.67
N ALA A 106 34.92 -3.29 32.68
CA ALA A 106 35.23 -2.59 33.90
C ALA A 106 36.47 -3.27 34.51
N ALA A 107 37.58 -2.55 34.53
CA ALA A 107 38.71 -2.85 35.41
C ALA A 107 38.20 -3.05 36.85
N PRO A 108 38.80 -3.97 37.62
CA PRO A 108 39.68 -3.44 38.66
C PRO A 108 40.88 -4.34 39.01
N ALA A 109 42.01 -3.69 39.32
CA ALA A 109 42.99 -3.93 40.40
C ALA A 109 44.41 -3.58 39.94
#